data_AF-A0A1F5HB38-F1
#
_entry.id   AF-A0A1F5HB38-F1
#
_cell.length_a   1.000
_cell.length_b   1.000
_cell.length_c   1.000
_cell.angle_alpha   90.00
_cell.angle_beta   90.00
_cell.angle_gamma   90.00
#
_symmetry.space_group_name_H-M   'P 1'
#
loop_
_entity.id
_entity.type
_entity.pdbx_description
1 polymer ?
#
loop_
_entity_poly.entity_id
_entity_poly.type
_entity_poly.pdbx_seq_one_letter_code
_entity_poly.pdbx_strand_id
1 'polypeptide(L)'
;MKKSSIKTARRYIIDLITKPASVLPKQEVRLSPDETRELEFLVDNGHWEVLVKNKTFLILAPEGRIQTLTQALENRTKILRTNLTPLGRTDKTRAAYIQILSHIHDLERLKEEILEGFYTNAGRRQISKKSKGDKIDFY
;
A
#
# COMPACT_ATOMS: atom_id res chain seq x y z
N MET A 1 -14.73 11.91 19.43
CA MET A 1 -13.92 10.91 18.69
C MET A 1 -12.71 11.61 18.07
N LYS A 2 -11.48 11.29 18.49
CA LYS A 2 -10.26 11.90 17.93
C LYS A 2 -10.07 11.38 16.50
N LYS A 3 -10.01 12.29 15.51
CA LYS A 3 -9.65 11.95 14.12
C LYS A 3 -8.23 11.35 14.15
N SER A 4 -8.11 10.08 13.77
CA SER A 4 -6.83 9.43 13.55
C SER A 4 -6.04 10.26 12.54
N SER A 5 -4.92 10.85 12.95
CA SER A 5 -4.11 11.63 12.02
C SER A 5 -3.50 10.70 10.97
N ILE A 6 -3.31 11.20 9.75
CA ILE A 6 -2.68 10.46 8.64
C ILE A 6 -1.34 9.82 9.06
N LYS A 7 -0.59 10.43 9.99
CA LYS A 7 0.63 9.86 10.57
C LYS A 7 0.40 8.56 11.37
N THR A 8 -0.74 8.41 12.02
CA THR A 8 -1.09 7.20 12.79
C THR A 8 -1.46 6.06 11.84
N ALA A 9 -2.17 6.36 10.75
CA ALA A 9 -2.44 5.41 9.68
C ALA A 9 -1.14 4.96 8.99
N ARG A 10 -0.19 5.88 8.74
CA ARG A 10 1.14 5.60 8.17
C ARG A 10 1.91 4.54 8.95
N ARG A 11 2.10 4.74 10.26
CA ARG A 11 2.89 3.80 11.09
C ARG A 11 2.21 2.45 11.19
N TYR A 12 0.89 2.44 11.28
CA TYR A 12 0.08 1.22 11.32
C TYR A 12 0.19 0.42 10.01
N ILE A 13 0.09 1.07 8.85
CA ILE A 13 0.18 0.43 7.54
C ILE A 13 1.59 -0.16 7.33
N ILE A 14 2.65 0.59 7.64
CA ILE A 14 4.03 0.10 7.51
C ILE A 14 4.28 -1.10 8.42
N ASP A 15 3.84 -1.06 9.69
CA ASP A 15 3.94 -2.19 10.62
C ASP A 15 3.15 -3.41 10.15
N LEU A 16 1.94 -3.21 9.61
CA LEU A 16 1.08 -4.29 9.12
C LEU A 16 1.68 -5.01 7.91
N ILE A 17 2.36 -4.26 7.05
CA ILE A 17 2.95 -4.76 5.81
C ILE A 17 4.31 -5.43 6.07
N THR A 18 5.13 -4.85 6.94
CA THR A 18 6.49 -5.35 7.23
C THR A 18 6.50 -6.52 8.21
N LYS A 19 5.42 -6.76 8.95
CA LYS A 19 5.30 -7.95 9.79
C LYS A 19 5.33 -9.21 8.91
N PRO A 20 6.25 -10.16 9.17
CA PRO A 20 6.18 -11.48 8.55
C PRO A 20 4.81 -12.08 8.86
N ALA A 21 4.30 -12.97 8.01
CA ALA A 21 3.01 -13.65 8.13
C ALA A 21 2.85 -14.52 9.41
N SER A 22 3.65 -14.29 10.44
CA SER A 22 3.52 -14.91 11.75
C SER A 22 2.28 -14.37 12.46
N VAL A 23 1.42 -15.31 12.86
CA VAL A 23 0.22 -15.18 13.69
C VAL A 23 -1.10 -14.90 12.94
N LEU A 24 -1.30 -15.53 11.78
CA LEU A 24 -2.61 -16.15 11.56
C LEU A 24 -2.48 -17.62 12.00
N PRO A 25 -3.44 -18.16 12.77
CA PRO A 25 -3.40 -19.57 13.14
C PRO A 25 -3.27 -20.40 11.86
N LYS A 26 -2.63 -21.58 11.94
CA LYS A 26 -2.56 -22.59 10.87
C LYS A 26 -3.97 -23.12 10.52
N GLN A 27 -4.90 -22.24 10.14
CA GLN A 27 -6.03 -22.63 9.32
C GLN A 27 -5.46 -22.88 7.94
N GLU A 28 -5.75 -24.03 7.36
CA GLU A 28 -5.72 -24.20 5.92
C GLU A 28 -6.59 -23.08 5.33
N VAL A 29 -5.99 -21.95 4.97
CA VAL A 29 -6.77 -20.84 4.41
C VAL A 29 -7.10 -21.21 2.98
N ARG A 30 -8.16 -22.00 2.82
CA ARG A 30 -8.81 -22.19 1.53
C ARG A 30 -9.53 -20.88 1.22
N LEU A 31 -8.83 -19.98 0.51
CA LEU A 31 -9.43 -18.78 -0.02
C LEU A 31 -10.58 -19.18 -0.93
N SER A 32 -11.78 -18.67 -0.63
CA SER A 32 -12.91 -18.83 -1.53
C SER A 32 -12.66 -18.01 -2.80
N PRO A 33 -13.10 -18.47 -3.99
CA PRO A 33 -13.12 -17.63 -5.19
C PRO A 33 -13.79 -16.27 -4.97
N ASP A 34 -14.80 -16.20 -4.09
CA ASP A 34 -15.50 -14.97 -3.78
C ASP A 34 -14.66 -13.98 -2.95
N GLU A 35 -13.82 -14.49 -2.03
CA GLU A 35 -12.91 -13.65 -1.24
C GLU A 35 -11.76 -13.09 -2.09
N THR A 36 -11.35 -13.81 -3.13
CA THR A 36 -10.39 -13.34 -4.13
C THR A 36 -11.01 -12.27 -5.03
N ARG A 37 -12.24 -12.50 -5.50
CA ARG A 37 -12.99 -11.51 -6.29
C ARG A 37 -13.26 -10.21 -5.53
N GLU A 38 -13.55 -10.32 -4.24
CA GLU A 38 -13.70 -9.14 -3.38
C GLU A 38 -12.41 -8.33 -3.33
N LEU A 39 -11.26 -9.00 -3.15
CA LEU A 39 -9.96 -8.32 -3.16
C LEU A 39 -9.69 -7.63 -4.50
N GLU A 40 -9.91 -8.32 -5.63
CA GLU A 40 -9.77 -7.76 -6.98
C GLU A 40 -10.67 -6.54 -7.16
N PHE A 41 -11.94 -6.63 -6.77
CA PHE A 41 -12.88 -5.52 -6.83
C PHE A 41 -12.37 -4.30 -6.03
N LEU A 42 -11.86 -4.51 -4.82
CA LEU A 42 -11.33 -3.42 -3.99
C LEU A 42 -10.11 -2.76 -4.64
N VAL A 43 -9.23 -3.55 -5.26
CA VAL A 43 -8.03 -3.05 -5.94
C VAL A 43 -8.43 -2.26 -7.18
N ASP A 44 -9.29 -2.80 -8.03
CA ASP A 44 -9.70 -2.18 -9.30
C ASP A 44 -10.44 -0.85 -9.09
N ASN A 45 -11.25 -0.77 -8.03
CA ASN A 45 -11.99 0.45 -7.68
C ASN A 45 -11.16 1.42 -6.81
N GLY A 46 -9.92 1.06 -6.46
CA GLY A 46 -9.01 1.90 -5.68
C GLY A 46 -9.43 2.10 -4.22
N HIS A 47 -10.10 1.11 -3.61
CA HIS A 47 -10.53 1.11 -2.22
C HIS A 47 -9.40 0.71 -1.26
N TRP A 48 -8.30 1.46 -1.29
CA TRP A 48 -7.09 1.13 -0.54
C TRP A 48 -7.27 1.20 0.99
N GLU A 49 -8.17 2.04 1.51
CA GLU A 49 -8.38 2.23 2.95
C GLU A 49 -8.94 0.99 3.65
N VAL A 50 -9.66 0.13 2.91
CA VAL A 50 -10.31 -1.06 3.46
C VAL A 50 -9.48 -2.33 3.25
N LEU A 51 -8.45 -2.30 2.40
CA LEU A 51 -7.56 -3.44 2.15
C LEU A 51 -6.93 -3.97 3.44
N VAL A 52 -6.55 -3.09 4.36
CA VAL A 52 -5.94 -3.49 5.65
C VAL A 52 -6.87 -4.31 6.56
N LYS A 53 -8.16 -4.39 6.25
CA LYS A 53 -9.16 -5.22 6.95
C LYS A 53 -9.56 -6.45 6.15
N ASN A 54 -9.19 -6.54 4.87
CA ASN A 54 -9.53 -7.66 4.03
C ASN A 54 -8.67 -8.88 4.39
N LYS A 55 -9.32 -10.03 4.60
CA LYS A 55 -8.63 -11.25 5.03
C LYS A 55 -7.64 -11.75 3.98
N THR A 56 -8.06 -11.79 2.71
CA THR A 56 -7.24 -12.20 1.57
C THR A 56 -5.97 -11.37 1.48
N PHE A 57 -6.10 -10.05 1.60
CA PHE A 57 -4.97 -9.12 1.65
C PHE A 57 -4.00 -9.44 2.79
N LEU A 58 -4.51 -9.70 4.00
CA LEU A 58 -3.68 -10.03 5.16
C LEU A 58 -2.97 -11.38 5.06
N ILE A 59 -3.39 -12.28 4.17
CA ILE A 59 -2.73 -13.57 3.96
C ILE A 59 -1.56 -13.44 2.97
N LEU A 60 -1.57 -12.43 2.10
CA LEU A 60 -0.50 -12.19 1.15
C LEU A 60 0.86 -12.04 1.86
N ALA A 61 1.92 -12.45 1.16
CA ALA A 61 3.28 -12.14 1.56
C ALA A 61 3.48 -10.61 1.67
N PRO A 62 4.40 -10.11 2.51
CA PRO A 62 4.70 -8.68 2.63
C PRO A 62 4.86 -7.96 1.29
N GLU A 63 5.58 -8.56 0.33
CA GLU A 63 5.77 -8.04 -1.01
C GLU A 63 4.45 -7.96 -1.79
N GLY A 64 3.62 -9.01 -1.71
CA GLY A 64 2.29 -9.04 -2.32
C GLY A 64 1.37 -7.97 -1.73
N ARG A 65 1.36 -7.79 -0.39
CA ARG A 65 0.59 -6.73 0.27
C ARG A 65 0.97 -5.34 -0.25
N ILE A 66 2.25 -5.09 -0.51
CA ILE A 66 2.71 -3.81 -1.06
C ILE A 66 2.23 -3.64 -2.47
N GLN A 67 2.48 -4.61 -3.34
CA GLN A 67 2.08 -4.53 -4.74
C GLN A 67 0.57 -4.28 -4.85
N THR A 68 -0.24 -5.02 -4.09
CA THR A 68 -1.70 -4.85 -4.05
C THR A 68 -2.09 -3.46 -3.53
N LEU A 69 -1.46 -2.96 -2.48
CA LEU A 69 -1.77 -1.65 -1.91
C LEU A 69 -1.36 -0.51 -2.86
N THR A 70 -0.18 -0.60 -3.47
CA THR A 70 0.29 0.38 -4.45
C THR A 70 -0.60 0.39 -5.69
N GLN A 71 -1.04 -0.78 -6.15
CA GLN A 71 -1.96 -0.89 -7.29
C GLN A 71 -3.30 -0.22 -6.98
N ALA A 72 -3.87 -0.43 -5.78
CA ALA A 72 -5.11 0.22 -5.39
C ALA A 72 -4.98 1.76 -5.30
N LEU A 73 -3.84 2.25 -4.79
CA LEU A 73 -3.55 3.69 -4.77
C LEU A 73 -3.43 4.29 -6.18
N GLU A 74 -2.79 3.57 -7.10
CA GLU A 74 -2.67 3.97 -8.50
C GLU A 74 -4.02 3.99 -9.22
N ASN A 75 -4.84 2.94 -9.01
CA ASN A 75 -6.19 2.86 -9.55
C ASN A 75 -7.06 4.02 -9.03
N ARG A 76 -6.99 4.33 -7.74
CA ARG A 76 -7.69 5.48 -7.16
C ARG A 76 -7.26 6.80 -7.80
N THR A 77 -5.96 6.99 -7.97
CA THR A 77 -5.39 8.17 -8.61
C THR A 77 -5.86 8.31 -10.06
N LYS A 78 -5.88 7.20 -10.82
CA LYS A 78 -6.38 7.16 -12.19
C LYS A 78 -7.86 7.58 -12.27
N ILE A 79 -8.71 7.04 -11.39
CA ILE A 79 -10.14 7.40 -11.32
C ILE A 79 -10.31 8.90 -11.03
N LEU A 80 -9.56 9.44 -10.07
CA LEU A 80 -9.61 10.86 -9.72
C LEU A 80 -9.15 11.75 -10.90
N ARG A 81 -8.09 11.35 -11.62
CA ARG A 81 -7.61 12.05 -12.80
C ARG A 81 -8.63 12.06 -13.93
N THR A 82 -9.32 10.95 -14.18
CA THR A 82 -10.42 10.92 -15.17
C THR A 82 -11.54 11.90 -14.78
N ASN A 83 -11.87 11.96 -13.49
CA ASN A 83 -12.89 12.88 -12.96
C ASN A 83 -12.45 14.36 -12.95
N LEU A 84 -11.16 14.67 -13.05
CA LEU A 84 -10.66 16.04 -13.20
C LEU A 84 -10.97 16.62 -14.58
N THR A 85 -11.01 15.81 -15.65
CA THR A 85 -11.20 16.27 -17.04
C THR A 85 -12.42 17.20 -17.26
N PRO A 86 -13.57 17.00 -16.60
CA PRO A 86 -14.71 17.93 -16.66
C PRO A 86 -14.67 19.07 -15.61
N LEU A 87 -13.90 18.94 -14.53
CA LEU A 87 -13.86 19.91 -13.43
C LEU A 87 -12.78 20.98 -13.68
N GLY A 88 -13.03 22.24 -13.30
CA GLY A 88 -12.07 23.34 -13.48
C GLY A 88 -12.28 24.18 -14.74
N ARG A 89 -13.25 23.82 -15.60
CA ARG A 89 -13.68 24.66 -16.74
C ARG A 89 -14.45 25.91 -16.33
N THR A 90 -14.93 25.97 -15.08
CA THR A 90 -15.71 27.09 -14.54
C THR A 90 -15.25 27.46 -13.14
N ASP A 91 -15.38 28.72 -12.75
CA ASP A 91 -14.99 29.18 -11.41
C ASP A 91 -15.76 28.49 -10.29
N LYS A 92 -17.01 28.08 -10.56
CA LYS A 92 -17.85 27.31 -9.62
C LYS A 92 -17.30 25.91 -9.32
N THR A 93 -16.52 25.32 -10.23
CA THR A 93 -15.94 23.97 -10.07
C THR A 93 -14.45 24.00 -9.73
N ARG A 94 -13.82 25.19 -9.74
CA ARG A 94 -12.38 25.38 -9.46
C ARG A 94 -11.99 24.88 -8.07
N ALA A 95 -12.80 25.13 -7.05
CA ALA A 95 -12.52 24.67 -5.69
C ALA A 95 -12.50 23.13 -5.59
N ALA A 96 -13.49 22.46 -6.20
CA ALA A 96 -13.54 21.00 -6.25
C ALA A 96 -12.36 20.41 -7.05
N TYR A 97 -11.98 21.06 -8.15
CA TYR A 97 -10.81 20.70 -8.94
C TYR A 97 -9.51 20.74 -8.11
N ILE A 98 -9.28 21.83 -7.38
CA ILE A 98 -8.10 21.98 -6.51
C ILE A 98 -8.09 20.91 -5.41
N GLN A 99 -9.24 20.61 -4.80
CA GLN A 99 -9.33 19.56 -3.78
C GLN A 99 -8.98 18.18 -4.33
N ILE A 100 -9.44 17.84 -5.53
CA ILE A 100 -9.12 16.56 -6.17
C ILE A 100 -7.63 16.48 -6.54
N LEU A 101 -7.03 17.57 -7.03
CA LEU A 101 -5.59 17.63 -7.29
C LEU A 101 -4.77 17.44 -6.01
N SER A 102 -5.14 18.13 -4.93
CA SER A 102 -4.49 17.94 -3.62
C SER A 102 -4.60 16.48 -3.17
N HIS A 103 -5.77 15.87 -3.33
CA HIS A 103 -5.98 14.49 -2.94
C HIS A 103 -5.13 13.51 -3.79
N ILE A 104 -4.97 13.76 -5.09
CA ILE A 104 -4.07 12.99 -5.96
C ILE A 104 -2.63 13.07 -5.47
N HIS A 105 -2.13 14.28 -5.17
CA HIS A 105 -0.78 14.46 -4.64
C HIS A 105 -0.57 13.74 -3.30
N ASP A 106 -1.57 13.78 -2.42
CA ASP A 106 -1.50 13.07 -1.14
C ASP A 106 -1.41 11.55 -1.33
N LEU A 107 -2.14 10.99 -2.31
CA LEU A 107 -2.10 9.56 -2.63
C LEU A 107 -0.77 9.14 -3.26
N GLU A 108 -0.21 9.95 -4.15
CA GLU A 108 1.11 9.71 -4.77
C GLU A 108 2.22 9.72 -3.71
N ARG A 109 2.20 10.72 -2.83
CA ARG A 109 3.12 10.80 -1.69
C ARG A 109 2.97 9.61 -0.77
N LEU A 110 1.75 9.18 -0.46
CA LEU A 110 1.52 7.99 0.36
C LEU A 110 2.13 6.74 -0.27
N LYS A 111 2.00 6.58 -1.60
CA LYS A 111 2.63 5.47 -2.34
C LYS A 111 4.15 5.48 -2.18
N GLU A 112 4.79 6.64 -2.38
CA GLU A 112 6.23 6.80 -2.22
C GLU A 112 6.69 6.49 -0.79
N GLU A 113 5.98 7.00 0.22
CA GLU A 113 6.31 6.77 1.63
C GLU A 113 6.15 5.28 2.03
N ILE A 114 5.17 4.56 1.48
CA ILE A 114 5.00 3.12 1.71
C ILE A 114 6.16 2.34 1.10
N LEU A 115 6.52 2.65 -0.15
CA LEU A 115 7.63 1.99 -0.86
C LEU A 115 8.96 2.25 -0.15
N GLU A 116 9.26 3.51 0.18
CA GLU A 116 10.46 3.90 0.92
C GLU A 116 10.51 3.17 2.28
N GLY A 117 9.41 3.18 3.03
CA GLY A 117 9.30 2.55 4.34
C GLY A 117 9.54 1.04 4.28
N PHE A 118 9.02 0.36 3.25
CA PHE A 118 9.26 -1.06 3.08
C PHE A 118 10.69 -1.36 2.67
N TYR A 119 11.21 -0.75 1.59
CA TYR A 119 12.53 -1.09 1.08
C TYR A 119 13.67 -0.64 2.00
N THR A 120 13.49 0.43 2.77
CA THR A 120 14.44 0.83 3.82
C THR A 120 14.50 -0.20 4.95
N ASN A 121 13.37 -0.81 5.31
CA ASN A 121 13.31 -1.83 6.36
C ASN A 121 13.69 -3.23 5.86
N ALA A 122 13.32 -3.58 4.62
CA ALA A 122 13.68 -4.83 3.97
C ALA A 122 15.18 -4.91 3.66
N GLY A 123 15.78 -3.79 3.22
CA GLY A 123 17.23 -3.67 3.01
C GLY A 123 18.06 -3.65 4.30
N ARG A 124 17.43 -3.40 5.47
CA ARG A 124 18.05 -3.57 6.80
C ARG A 124 18.01 -5.00 7.32
N ARG A 125 17.47 -5.98 6.58
CA ARG A 125 17.72 -7.40 6.88
C ARG A 125 19.23 -7.57 6.98
N GLN A 126 19.67 -7.78 8.21
CA GLN A 126 21.07 -7.82 8.60
C GLN A 126 21.84 -8.67 7.59
N ILE A 127 22.68 -8.03 6.78
CA ILE A 127 23.89 -8.72 6.32
C ILE A 127 24.57 -9.08 7.64
N SER A 128 24.37 -10.32 8.09
CA SER A 128 24.97 -10.79 9.32
C SER A 128 26.45 -10.44 9.25
N LYS A 129 27.05 -9.98 10.35
CA LYS A 129 28.50 -9.69 10.37
C LYS A 129 29.35 -10.90 9.93
N LYS A 130 28.77 -12.11 9.86
CA LYS A 130 29.35 -13.32 9.27
C LYS A 130 29.53 -13.32 7.76
N SER A 131 28.88 -12.43 7.00
CA SER A 131 29.03 -12.35 5.54
C SER A 131 30.05 -11.27 5.09
N LYS A 132 30.64 -10.51 6.03
CA LYS A 132 31.77 -9.62 5.74
C LYS A 132 33.08 -10.40 5.91
N GLY A 133 33.35 -11.28 4.95
CA GLY A 133 34.65 -11.94 4.81
C GLY A 133 34.53 -13.44 4.62
N ASP A 134 34.48 -13.86 3.36
CA ASP A 134 35.54 -14.73 2.88
C ASP A 134 36.24 -13.95 1.77
N LYS A 135 37.48 -13.53 2.01
CA LYS A 135 38.38 -13.14 0.93
C LYS A 135 38.70 -14.44 0.21
N ILE A 136 38.18 -14.59 -1.00
CA ILE A 136 38.60 -15.66 -1.90
C ILE A 136 40.01 -15.24 -2.37
N ASP A 137 41.04 -15.76 -1.71
CA ASP A 137 42.42 -15.65 -2.19
C ASP A 137 42.61 -16.68 -3.31
N PHE A 138 42.83 -16.18 -4.53
CA PHE A 138 43.24 -17.01 -5.66
C PHE A 138 44.77 -17.20 -5.57
N TYR A 139 45.20 -18.37 -5.10
CA TYR A 139 46.56 -18.88 -5.28
C TYR A 139 46.60 -19.82 -6.49
#